data_AF-A0AAF0IU93-F1
#
_entry.id   AF-A0AAF0IU93-F1
#
_cell.length_a   1.000
_cell.length_b   1.000
_cell.length_c   1.000
_cell.angle_alpha   90.00
_cell.angle_beta   90.00
_cell.angle_gamma   90.00
#
_symmetry.space_group_name_H-M   'P 1'
#
loop_
_entity.id
_entity.type
_entity.pdbx_description
1 polymer ?
#
loop_
_entity_poly.entity_id
_entity_poly.type
_entity_poly.pdbx_seq_one_letter_code
_entity_poly.pdbx_strand_id
1 'polypeptide(L)'
;MGPSRGHDAAQRALMAFHHILSSKKISTLHAWAQELGLQGILKTGYPGVVLVADRAPDAQTNVAEYVRRIKRLPWQTCELRLLEPVSCRGVLHGLQAALHAPSQASRHSRRSGLVEFDTLKTITPLLRDADARHAAEHRGAPCDAGAWEPFYRRAMRP
;
A
#
# COMPACT_ATOMS: atom_id res chain seq x y z
N MET A 1 -8.08 -9.23 34.59
CA MET A 1 -7.95 -8.13 33.62
C MET A 1 -7.23 -8.66 32.39
N GLY A 2 -7.97 -9.12 31.38
CA GLY A 2 -7.37 -9.46 30.09
C GLY A 2 -7.18 -8.18 29.27
N PRO A 3 -6.12 -8.04 28.46
CA PRO A 3 -6.03 -6.90 27.57
C PRO A 3 -7.22 -6.97 26.60
N SER A 4 -8.01 -5.91 26.59
CA SER A 4 -9.10 -5.67 25.66
C SER A 4 -8.64 -5.99 24.25
N ARG A 5 -9.40 -6.85 23.55
CA ARG A 5 -9.22 -7.17 22.14
C ARG A 5 -9.08 -5.86 21.38
N GLY A 6 -7.87 -5.53 20.94
CA GLY A 6 -7.66 -4.43 20.02
C GLY A 6 -8.45 -4.76 18.78
N HIS A 7 -9.42 -3.91 18.42
CA HIS A 7 -9.83 -3.86 17.02
C HIS A 7 -8.54 -3.55 16.26
N ASP A 8 -8.04 -4.51 15.47
CA ASP A 8 -6.81 -4.34 14.71
C ASP A 8 -7.00 -3.10 13.84
N ALA A 9 -6.32 -2.01 14.20
CA ALA A 9 -6.31 -0.81 13.40
C ALA A 9 -5.82 -1.21 12.00
N ALA A 10 -6.45 -0.67 10.97
CA ALA A 10 -5.96 -0.81 9.60
C ALA A 10 -4.44 -0.61 9.55
N GLN A 11 -3.76 -1.32 8.66
CA GLN A 11 -2.32 -1.28 8.54
C GLN A 11 -1.91 -0.84 7.15
N ARG A 12 -0.63 -0.47 7.06
CA ARG A 12 0.09 -0.31 5.80
C ARG A 12 1.44 -0.98 5.88
N ALA A 13 1.92 -1.46 4.75
CA ALA A 13 3.24 -2.07 4.62
C ALA A 13 3.94 -1.60 3.35
N LEU A 14 5.27 -1.56 3.41
CA LEU A 14 6.12 -1.44 2.23
C LEU A 14 7.10 -2.62 2.19
N MET A 15 7.14 -3.29 1.05
CA MET A 15 8.10 -4.36 0.77
C MET A 15 8.97 -3.99 -0.43
N ALA A 16 10.26 -4.29 -0.33
CA ALA A 16 11.24 -4.07 -1.38
C ALA A 16 11.79 -5.41 -1.88
N PHE A 17 12.09 -5.48 -3.17
CA PHE A 17 12.53 -6.67 -3.87
C PHE A 17 13.67 -6.32 -4.82
N HIS A 18 14.56 -7.28 -5.07
CA HIS A 18 15.58 -7.11 -6.10
C HIS A 18 14.95 -6.83 -7.48
N HIS A 19 13.89 -7.56 -7.83
CA HIS A 19 12.98 -7.25 -8.94
C HIS A 19 11.67 -8.02 -8.81
N ILE A 20 10.63 -7.56 -9.51
CA ILE A 20 9.38 -8.31 -9.74
C ILE A 20 9.14 -8.37 -11.26
N LEU A 21 9.52 -9.49 -11.89
CA LEU A 21 9.41 -9.69 -13.34
C LEU A 21 8.48 -10.84 -13.72
N SER A 22 8.34 -11.85 -12.86
CA SER A 22 7.53 -13.03 -13.16
C SER A 22 6.05 -12.65 -13.27
N SER A 23 5.47 -12.80 -14.46
CA SER A 23 4.04 -12.61 -14.70
C SER A 23 3.18 -13.43 -13.75
N LYS A 24 3.58 -14.68 -13.45
CA LYS A 24 2.92 -15.54 -12.45
C LYS A 24 2.90 -14.89 -11.06
N LYS A 25 4.03 -14.33 -10.61
CA LYS A 25 4.10 -13.64 -9.32
C LYS A 25 3.26 -12.37 -9.33
N ILE A 26 3.33 -11.57 -10.40
CA ILE A 26 2.51 -10.35 -10.56
C ILE A 26 1.02 -10.67 -10.47
N SER A 27 0.54 -11.65 -11.24
CA SER A 27 -0.87 -12.10 -11.17
C SER A 27 -1.25 -12.61 -9.78
N THR A 28 -0.34 -13.33 -9.10
CA THR A 28 -0.56 -13.82 -7.73
C THR A 28 -0.69 -12.66 -6.72
N LEU A 29 0.17 -11.64 -6.84
CA LEU A 29 0.12 -10.45 -5.97
C LEU A 29 -1.20 -9.69 -6.13
N HIS A 30 -1.70 -9.55 -7.36
CA HIS A 30 -3.00 -8.96 -7.63
C HIS A 30 -4.15 -9.83 -7.08
N ALA A 31 -4.11 -11.14 -7.31
CA ALA A 31 -5.16 -12.04 -6.85
C ALA A 31 -5.30 -12.02 -5.32
N TRP A 32 -4.18 -12.08 -4.59
CA TRP A 32 -4.21 -12.00 -3.13
C TRP A 32 -4.63 -10.63 -2.60
N ALA A 33 -4.25 -9.53 -3.26
CA ALA A 33 -4.71 -8.21 -2.84
C ALA A 33 -6.22 -8.05 -3.02
N GLN A 34 -6.77 -8.61 -4.11
CA GLN A 34 -8.21 -8.69 -4.33
C GLN A 34 -8.90 -9.53 -3.26
N GLU A 35 -8.42 -10.75 -3.03
CA GLU A 35 -8.96 -11.71 -2.06
C GLU A 35 -9.03 -11.11 -0.65
N LEU A 36 -7.98 -10.39 -0.26
CA LEU A 36 -7.85 -9.80 1.07
C LEU A 36 -8.46 -8.40 1.20
N GLY A 37 -9.07 -7.87 0.11
CA GLY A 37 -9.70 -6.55 0.12
C GLY A 37 -8.73 -5.39 0.30
N LEU A 38 -7.48 -5.54 -0.15
CA LEU A 38 -6.42 -4.55 0.04
C LEU A 38 -6.38 -3.53 -1.12
N GLN A 39 -5.63 -2.45 -0.90
CA GLN A 39 -5.31 -1.44 -1.92
C GLN A 39 -3.83 -1.07 -1.89
N GLY A 40 -3.32 -0.49 -2.97
CA GLY A 40 -1.96 0.03 -3.00
C GLY A 40 -1.30 0.04 -4.37
N ILE A 41 0.02 -0.11 -4.35
CA ILE A 41 0.93 0.09 -5.48
C ILE A 41 1.77 -1.16 -5.65
N LEU A 42 1.86 -1.63 -6.90
CA LEU A 42 2.81 -2.65 -7.31
C LEU A 42 3.78 -2.05 -8.34
N LYS A 43 5.05 -1.85 -7.98
CA LYS A 43 6.07 -1.45 -8.93
C LYS A 43 6.82 -2.67 -9.43
N THR A 44 6.68 -2.98 -10.72
CA THR A 44 7.34 -4.09 -11.39
C THR A 44 8.72 -3.68 -11.93
N GLY A 45 9.54 -4.64 -12.36
CA GLY A 45 10.90 -4.37 -12.82
C GLY A 45 11.92 -4.22 -11.70
N TYR A 46 12.95 -3.38 -11.90
CA TYR A 46 14.12 -3.22 -11.01
C TYR A 46 14.16 -1.82 -10.36
N PRO A 47 14.28 -1.69 -9.03
CA PRO A 47 13.92 -2.70 -8.02
C PRO A 47 12.40 -2.94 -8.03
N GLY A 48 11.93 -4.05 -7.46
CA GLY A 48 10.51 -4.27 -7.25
C GLY A 48 10.05 -3.63 -5.95
N VAL A 49 8.84 -3.06 -5.91
CA VAL A 49 8.25 -2.49 -4.68
C VAL A 49 6.77 -2.86 -4.59
N VAL A 50 6.33 -3.17 -3.38
CA VAL A 50 4.91 -3.31 -3.04
C VAL A 50 4.63 -2.36 -1.88
N LEU A 51 3.71 -1.42 -2.07
CA LEU A 51 3.09 -0.65 -0.99
C LEU A 51 1.64 -1.12 -0.90
N VAL A 52 1.19 -1.53 0.27
CA VAL A 52 -0.14 -2.10 0.46
C VAL A 52 -0.75 -1.59 1.76
N ALA A 53 -2.07 -1.44 1.78
CA ALA A 53 -2.82 -1.06 2.95
C ALA A 53 -4.25 -1.61 2.91
N ASP A 54 -4.90 -1.61 4.06
CA ASP A 54 -6.34 -1.86 4.13
C ASP A 54 -7.12 -0.77 3.41
N ARG A 55 -8.33 -1.10 2.94
CA ARG A 55 -9.24 -0.11 2.32
C ARG A 55 -10.02 0.71 3.33
N ALA A 56 -10.30 0.13 4.50
CA ALA A 56 -11.15 0.71 5.51
C ALA A 56 -10.50 0.58 6.90
N PRO A 57 -10.65 1.59 7.79
CA PRO A 57 -9.97 1.67 9.08
C PRO A 57 -10.52 0.72 10.16
N ASP A 58 -11.73 0.21 9.94
CA ASP A 58 -12.57 -0.56 10.87
C ASP A 58 -12.63 -2.06 10.54
N ALA A 59 -11.88 -2.50 9.53
CA ALA A 59 -11.76 -3.91 9.17
C ALA A 59 -10.62 -4.58 9.93
N GLN A 60 -10.79 -5.87 10.25
CA GLN A 60 -9.68 -6.74 10.61
C GLN A 60 -8.59 -6.62 9.52
N THR A 61 -7.39 -6.19 9.90
CA THR A 61 -6.32 -6.01 8.93
C THR A 61 -5.91 -7.33 8.30
N ASN A 62 -5.79 -7.34 6.97
CA ASN A 62 -5.26 -8.47 6.20
C ASN A 62 -3.86 -8.19 5.65
N VAL A 63 -3.26 -7.05 5.97
CA VAL A 63 -1.95 -6.63 5.46
C VAL A 63 -0.85 -7.58 5.94
N ALA A 64 -0.85 -7.95 7.23
CA ALA A 64 0.13 -8.89 7.77
C ALA A 64 0.05 -10.27 7.08
N GLU A 65 -1.17 -10.73 6.78
CA GLU A 65 -1.41 -11.97 6.03
C GLU A 65 -0.87 -11.88 4.61
N TYR A 66 -1.11 -10.77 3.90
CA TYR A 66 -0.59 -10.54 2.56
C TYR A 66 0.95 -10.56 2.54
N VAL A 67 1.59 -9.84 3.46
CA VAL A 67 3.05 -9.85 3.65
C VAL A 67 3.56 -11.27 3.90
N ARG A 68 2.87 -12.04 4.76
CA ARG A 68 3.22 -13.44 5.07
C ARG A 68 3.15 -14.32 3.82
N ARG A 69 2.12 -14.20 2.98
CA ARG A 69 2.00 -14.95 1.72
C ARG A 69 3.11 -14.59 0.73
N ILE A 70 3.41 -13.30 0.58
CA ILE A 70 4.50 -12.83 -0.29
C ILE A 70 5.83 -13.41 0.12
N LYS A 71 6.19 -13.35 1.41
CA LYS A 71 7.47 -13.86 1.92
C LYS A 71 7.70 -15.35 1.68
N ARG A 72 6.63 -16.13 1.49
CA ARG A 72 6.70 -17.58 1.19
C ARG A 72 6.96 -17.90 -0.27
N LEU A 73 6.83 -16.93 -1.18
CA LEU A 73 7.23 -17.12 -2.57
C LEU A 73 8.76 -17.11 -2.68
N PRO A 74 9.35 -17.84 -3.65
CA PRO A 74 10.79 -17.82 -3.85
C PRO A 74 11.24 -16.46 -4.42
N TRP A 75 12.08 -15.73 -3.69
CA TRP A 75 12.65 -14.43 -4.11
C TRP A 75 14.16 -14.45 -3.98
N GLN A 76 14.86 -13.69 -4.84
CA GLN A 76 16.28 -13.40 -4.62
C GLN A 76 16.47 -12.48 -3.41
N THR A 77 15.63 -11.46 -3.29
CA THR A 77 15.56 -10.58 -2.12
C THR A 77 14.12 -10.15 -1.93
N CYS A 78 13.63 -10.22 -0.69
CA CYS A 78 12.29 -9.82 -0.28
C CYS A 78 12.38 -9.28 1.13
N GLU A 79 12.26 -7.97 1.28
CA GLU A 79 12.42 -7.28 2.54
C GLU A 79 11.13 -6.54 2.90
N LEU A 80 10.66 -6.73 4.14
CA LEU A 80 9.63 -5.88 4.72
C LEU A 80 10.33 -4.65 5.30
N ARG A 81 10.16 -3.49 4.65
CA ARG A 81 10.81 -2.24 5.04
C ARG A 81 10.11 -1.58 6.21
N LEU A 82 8.79 -1.48 6.16
CA LEU A 82 7.94 -0.98 7.25
C LEU A 82 6.59 -1.70 7.25
N LEU A 83 6.03 -1.85 8.44
CA LEU A 83 4.65 -2.27 8.71
C LEU A 83 4.18 -1.49 9.93
N GLU A 84 3.13 -0.68 9.78
CA GLU A 84 2.62 0.16 10.86
C GLU A 84 1.10 0.35 10.78
N PRO A 85 0.42 0.61 11.91
CA PRO A 85 -1.00 0.94 11.91
C PRO A 85 -1.28 2.30 11.25
N VAL A 86 -2.47 2.43 10.70
CA VAL A 86 -3.05 3.63 10.08
C VAL A 86 -4.33 3.94 10.85
N SER A 87 -4.30 5.01 11.64
CA SER A 87 -5.41 5.37 12.53
C SER A 87 -6.46 6.29 11.89
N CYS A 88 -6.22 6.77 10.67
CA CYS A 88 -7.07 7.78 10.03
C CYS A 88 -7.74 7.26 8.76
N ARG A 89 -9.08 7.34 8.72
CA ARG A 89 -9.89 6.99 7.54
C ARG A 89 -9.51 7.85 6.33
N GLY A 90 -9.30 9.15 6.53
CA GLY A 90 -8.99 10.09 5.45
C GLY A 90 -7.70 9.75 4.70
N VAL A 91 -6.70 9.21 5.40
CA VAL A 91 -5.44 8.75 4.80
C VAL A 91 -5.69 7.61 3.82
N LEU A 92 -6.46 6.58 4.23
CA LEU A 92 -6.79 5.43 3.39
C LEU A 92 -7.65 5.85 2.19
N HIS A 93 -8.60 6.77 2.41
CA HIS A 93 -9.47 7.30 1.36
C HIS A 93 -8.70 8.16 0.35
N GLY A 94 -7.75 8.99 0.82
CA GLY A 94 -6.87 9.78 -0.04
C GLY A 94 -6.05 8.92 -0.99
N LEU A 95 -5.48 7.81 -0.50
CA LEU A 95 -4.79 6.83 -1.36
C LEU A 95 -5.75 6.20 -2.37
N GLN A 96 -6.91 5.74 -1.91
CA GLN A 96 -7.91 5.15 -2.79
C GLN A 96 -8.26 6.11 -3.92
N ALA A 97 -8.58 7.36 -3.60
CA ALA A 97 -8.94 8.38 -4.58
C ALA A 97 -7.80 8.67 -5.58
N ALA A 98 -6.55 8.75 -5.11
CA ALA A 98 -5.39 8.96 -5.98
C ALA A 98 -5.13 7.77 -6.92
N LEU A 99 -5.29 6.53 -6.42
CA LEU A 99 -5.14 5.31 -7.23
C LEU A 99 -6.23 5.18 -8.32
N HIS A 100 -7.43 5.71 -8.08
CA HIS A 100 -8.53 5.68 -9.05
C HIS A 100 -8.58 6.92 -9.96
N ALA A 101 -7.66 7.88 -9.79
CA ALA A 101 -7.67 9.11 -10.57
C ALA A 101 -7.42 8.83 -12.08
N PRO A 102 -8.10 9.53 -13.01
CA PRO A 102 -8.02 9.27 -14.45
C PRO A 102 -6.61 9.40 -15.04
N SER A 103 -5.74 10.19 -14.42
CA SER A 103 -4.33 10.36 -14.83
C SER A 103 -3.50 9.07 -14.68
N GLN A 104 -3.98 8.10 -13.90
CA GLN A 104 -3.35 6.79 -13.69
C GLN A 104 -3.95 5.69 -14.60
N ALA A 105 -4.78 6.06 -15.58
CA ALA A 105 -5.55 5.13 -16.42
C ALA A 105 -4.71 4.20 -17.33
N SER A 106 -3.39 4.35 -17.37
CA SER A 106 -2.50 3.33 -17.92
C SER A 106 -2.04 2.43 -16.78
N ARG A 107 -2.64 1.22 -16.64
CA ARG A 107 -2.01 -0.05 -16.22
C ARG A 107 -3.00 -1.03 -15.57
N HIS A 108 -2.62 -2.29 -15.65
CA HIS A 108 -3.44 -3.46 -15.36
C HIS A 108 -4.00 -3.48 -13.94
N SER A 109 -5.26 -3.88 -13.85
CA SER A 109 -5.97 -4.32 -12.64
C SER A 109 -6.79 -3.30 -11.84
N ARG A 110 -7.84 -2.76 -12.49
CA ARG A 110 -9.00 -2.16 -11.79
C ARG A 110 -9.70 -3.12 -10.80
N ARG A 111 -9.44 -4.43 -10.87
CA ARG A 111 -10.12 -5.44 -10.05
C ARG A 111 -9.39 -5.80 -8.75
N SER A 112 -8.08 -5.57 -8.65
CA SER A 112 -7.27 -6.07 -7.53
C SER A 112 -7.02 -5.08 -6.38
N GLY A 113 -7.32 -3.80 -6.57
CA GLY A 113 -6.92 -2.74 -5.63
C GLY A 113 -5.46 -2.31 -5.70
N LEU A 114 -4.60 -3.08 -6.35
CA LEU A 114 -3.24 -2.66 -6.67
C LEU A 114 -3.19 -2.00 -8.02
N VAL A 115 -2.53 -0.85 -8.09
CA VAL A 115 -2.18 -0.19 -9.34
C VAL A 115 -0.72 -0.50 -9.66
N GLU A 116 -0.48 -1.02 -10.86
CA GLU A 116 0.86 -1.35 -11.31
C GLU A 116 1.60 -0.10 -11.84
N PHE A 117 2.91 0.01 -11.58
CA PHE A 117 3.80 1.05 -12.11
C PHE A 117 5.09 0.44 -12.65
N ASP A 118 5.68 1.03 -13.68
CA ASP A 118 7.00 0.65 -14.20
C ASP A 118 8.15 1.42 -13.54
N THR A 119 7.89 2.63 -13.05
CA THR A 119 8.91 3.54 -12.55
C THR A 119 8.65 3.97 -11.11
N LEU A 120 9.71 4.09 -10.33
CA LEU A 120 9.64 4.65 -8.98
C LEU A 120 9.30 6.15 -8.99
N LYS A 121 9.63 6.86 -10.07
CA LYS A 121 9.47 8.31 -10.17
C LYS A 121 7.99 8.75 -10.11
N THR A 122 7.06 7.87 -10.46
CA THR A 122 5.61 8.14 -10.42
C THR A 122 5.00 7.91 -9.04
N ILE A 123 5.65 7.14 -8.16
CA ILE A 123 5.11 6.81 -6.84
C ILE A 123 5.02 8.07 -5.97
N THR A 124 6.11 8.82 -5.82
CA THR A 124 6.14 10.01 -4.96
C THR A 124 5.09 11.06 -5.35
N PRO A 125 4.94 11.46 -6.63
CA PRO A 125 3.85 12.36 -7.05
C PRO A 125 2.46 11.84 -6.71
N LEU A 126 2.21 10.54 -6.89
CA LEU A 126 0.92 9.93 -6.56
C LEU A 126 0.65 9.94 -5.05
N LEU A 127 1.65 9.63 -4.22
CA LEU A 127 1.47 9.67 -2.77
C LEU A 127 1.26 11.10 -2.26
N ARG A 128 1.88 12.11 -2.89
CA ARG A 128 1.59 13.53 -2.59
C ARG A 128 0.17 13.93 -2.96
N ASP A 129 -0.34 13.44 -4.09
CA ASP A 129 -1.74 13.64 -4.46
C ASP A 129 -2.69 12.98 -3.45
N ALA A 130 -2.38 11.76 -3.00
CA ALA A 130 -3.13 11.09 -1.94
C ALA A 130 -3.16 11.90 -0.63
N ASP A 131 -2.00 12.44 -0.23
CA ASP A 131 -1.86 13.28 0.97
C ASP A 131 -2.64 14.60 0.84
N ALA A 132 -2.59 15.24 -0.34
CA ALA A 132 -3.34 16.46 -0.62
C ALA A 132 -4.86 16.23 -0.59
N ARG A 133 -5.34 15.10 -1.13
CA ARG A 133 -6.75 14.70 -1.08
C ARG A 133 -7.23 14.48 0.35
N HIS A 134 -6.42 13.79 1.15
CA HIS A 134 -6.70 13.61 2.58
C HIS A 134 -6.82 14.96 3.30
N ALA A 135 -5.85 15.86 3.09
CA ALA A 135 -5.82 17.17 3.72
C ALA A 135 -7.03 18.04 3.33
N ALA A 136 -7.48 17.97 2.08
CA ALA A 136 -8.66 18.72 1.62
C ALA A 136 -9.96 18.25 2.26
N GLU A 137 -10.09 16.94 2.53
CA GLU A 137 -11.28 16.36 3.17
C GLU A 137 -11.36 16.67 4.67
N HIS A 138 -10.23 16.87 5.34
CA HIS A 138 -10.15 17.08 6.79
C HIS A 138 -9.79 18.54 7.11
N ARG A 139 -10.79 19.44 7.06
CA ARG A 139 -10.67 20.87 7.46
C ARG A 139 -10.49 21.10 8.98
N GLY A 140 -10.10 20.08 9.74
CA GLY A 140 -9.90 20.16 11.19
C GLY A 140 -9.07 18.99 11.72
N ALA A 141 -8.03 19.34 12.48
CA ALA A 141 -6.96 18.51 13.06
C ALA A 141 -5.98 17.86 12.05
N PRO A 142 -4.69 18.26 12.05
CA PRO A 142 -3.67 17.61 11.24
C PRO A 142 -3.45 16.18 11.76
N CYS A 143 -3.80 15.18 10.96
CA CYS A 143 -3.35 13.82 11.19
C CYS A 143 -1.96 13.63 10.53
N ASP A 144 -0.95 14.37 11.02
CA ASP A 144 0.42 14.30 10.50
C ASP A 144 1.01 12.89 10.60
N ALA A 145 0.48 12.06 11.52
CA ALA A 145 0.89 10.68 11.72
C ALA A 145 0.49 9.71 10.58
N GLY A 146 -0.21 10.19 9.56
CA GLY A 146 -0.83 9.35 8.54
C GLY A 146 -0.29 9.47 7.12
N ALA A 147 0.47 10.51 6.77
CA ALA A 147 0.81 10.81 5.37
C ALA A 147 1.59 9.67 4.67
N TRP A 148 1.33 9.48 3.38
CA TRP A 148 1.89 8.43 2.54
C TRP A 148 3.28 8.76 2.01
N GLU A 149 3.54 9.99 1.58
CA GLU A 149 4.87 10.36 1.06
C GLU A 149 5.96 10.24 2.13
N PRO A 150 5.77 10.75 3.37
CA PRO A 150 6.75 10.60 4.43
C PRO A 150 6.98 9.14 4.83
N PHE A 151 5.91 8.34 4.88
CA PHE A 151 5.99 6.89 5.13
C PHE A 151 6.84 6.18 4.08
N TYR A 152 6.54 6.41 2.79
CA TYR A 152 7.26 5.83 1.68
C TYR A 152 8.74 6.24 1.70
N ARG A 153 9.03 7.52 1.93
CA ARG A 153 10.41 8.00 2.04
C ARG A 153 11.16 7.36 3.20
N ARG A 154 10.53 7.20 4.36
CA ARG A 154 11.13 6.52 5.52
C ARG A 154 11.44 5.05 5.21
N ALA A 155 10.49 4.34 4.58
CA ALA A 155 10.66 2.93 4.23
C ALA A 155 11.74 2.69 3.15
N MET A 156 11.93 3.64 2.24
CA MET A 156 12.89 3.54 1.13
C MET A 156 14.30 4.06 1.47
N ARG A 157 14.53 4.64 2.67
CA ARG A 157 15.88 4.97 3.14
C ARG A 157 16.70 3.69 3.28
N PRO A 158 17.98 3.63 2.82
CA PRO A 158 18.82 2.43 2.86
C PRO A 158 18.84 1.74 4.23
#